data_AF-A0A435B0X6-F1
#
_entry.id   AF-A0A435B0X6-F1
#
_cell.length_a   1.000
_cell.length_b   1.000
_cell.length_c   1.000
_cell.angle_alpha   90.00
_cell.angle_beta   90.00
_cell.angle_gamma   90.00
#
_symmetry.space_group_name_H-M   'P 1'
#
loop_
_entity.id
_entity.type
_entity.pdbx_description
1 polymer ?
#
loop_
_entity_poly.entity_id
_entity_poly.type
_entity_poly.pdbx_seq_one_letter_code
_entity_poly.pdbx_strand_id
1 'polypeptide(L)'
;MGLCISPTNRCDWGMRMRVFVAGLSKSGKTTRSMHAADRIPELEYVSVSQLLKAAGGILPVITLADGLTNQRIATEALRAYPRSKKNQIVDGHALVETLEGPLLVPDWFFDEIAPDLLVHVRDDPEQILARRALGTNSHTVPEIAALTAIEQAACELLAARLGIPLLAIHAPTLDEFRRKLERRFSSGQ
;
A
#
# COMPACT_ATOMS: atom_id res chain seq x y z
N MET A 1 0.93 -52.24 1.18
CA MET A 1 2.12 -51.36 1.28
C MET A 1 1.88 -50.17 0.36
N GLY A 2 1.38 -49.06 0.91
CA GLY A 2 1.18 -47.81 0.19
C GLY A 2 1.90 -46.71 0.94
N LEU A 3 2.96 -46.17 0.36
CA LEU A 3 3.70 -45.04 0.90
C LEU A 3 2.88 -43.77 0.66
N CYS A 4 2.25 -43.26 1.72
CA CYS A 4 1.75 -41.90 1.76
C CYS A 4 2.96 -40.95 1.71
N ILE A 5 3.17 -40.30 0.58
CA ILE A 5 4.14 -39.21 0.46
C ILE A 5 3.43 -37.94 0.92
N SER A 6 3.67 -37.53 2.16
CA SER A 6 3.22 -36.24 2.70
C SER A 6 3.97 -35.08 2.03
N PRO A 7 3.29 -34.05 1.48
CA PRO A 7 3.95 -32.85 0.99
C PRO A 7 3.93 -31.78 2.09
N THR A 8 4.79 -31.90 3.08
CA THR A 8 5.08 -30.79 4.00
C THR A 8 6.59 -30.62 4.19
N ASN A 9 7.33 -30.64 3.08
CA ASN A 9 8.62 -29.97 3.02
C ASN A 9 8.38 -28.47 2.76
N ARG A 10 7.93 -27.74 3.79
CA ARG A 10 8.31 -26.32 3.86
C ARG A 10 9.71 -26.30 4.43
N CYS A 11 10.70 -26.43 3.55
CA CYS A 11 12.03 -25.95 3.87
C CYS A 11 11.88 -24.50 4.35
N ASP A 12 12.61 -24.14 5.39
CA ASP A 12 12.67 -22.80 5.98
C ASP A 12 13.33 -21.83 4.97
N TRP A 13 12.61 -21.52 3.90
CA TRP A 13 12.88 -20.41 3.01
C TRP A 13 12.35 -19.19 3.74
N GLY A 14 13.20 -18.50 4.51
CA GLY A 14 12.80 -17.33 5.28
C GLY A 14 11.86 -16.44 4.46
N MET A 15 10.56 -16.46 4.78
CA MET A 15 9.51 -15.96 3.90
C MET A 15 9.78 -14.49 3.58
N ARG A 16 9.85 -14.16 2.29
CA ARG A 16 10.00 -12.78 1.82
C ARG A 16 8.63 -12.13 1.86
N MET A 17 8.41 -11.21 2.80
CA MET A 17 7.13 -10.53 2.89
C MET A 17 7.07 -9.31 1.97
N ARG A 18 5.91 -9.06 1.37
CA ARG A 18 5.56 -7.81 0.70
C ARG A 18 4.37 -7.18 1.42
N VAL A 19 4.57 -5.96 1.91
CA VAL A 19 3.57 -5.18 2.64
C VAL A 19 3.07 -4.06 1.74
N PHE A 20 1.78 -4.03 1.44
CA PHE A 20 1.17 -2.88 0.77
C PHE A 20 0.70 -1.87 1.83
N VAL A 21 1.14 -0.63 1.72
CA VAL A 21 0.73 0.45 2.63
C VAL A 21 -0.15 1.42 1.86
N ALA A 22 -1.43 1.45 2.24
CA ALA A 22 -2.47 2.31 1.68
C ALA A 22 -2.80 3.48 2.63
N GLY A 23 -3.46 4.50 2.09
CA GLY A 23 -3.93 5.66 2.83
C GLY A 23 -3.95 6.90 1.95
N LEU A 24 -4.91 7.77 2.24
CA LEU A 24 -5.25 8.91 1.40
C LEU A 24 -4.04 9.82 1.18
N SER A 25 -4.02 10.58 0.09
CA SER A 25 -2.92 11.52 -0.17
C SER A 25 -2.77 12.47 1.02
N LYS A 26 -1.52 12.63 1.48
CA LYS A 26 -1.11 13.37 2.69
C LYS A 26 -1.49 12.74 4.05
N SER A 27 -1.94 11.48 4.13
CA SER A 27 -2.09 10.73 5.40
C SER A 27 -0.77 10.51 6.18
N GLY A 28 0.38 10.72 5.53
CA GLY A 28 1.71 10.52 6.11
C GLY A 28 2.21 9.07 6.06
N LYS A 29 1.64 8.23 5.19
CA LYS A 29 2.10 6.86 4.94
C LYS A 29 3.55 6.78 4.44
N THR A 30 3.94 7.67 3.52
CA THR A 30 5.29 7.71 2.94
C THR A 30 6.36 7.94 4.00
N THR A 31 6.20 8.98 4.82
CA THR A 31 7.15 9.30 5.89
C THR A 31 7.33 8.14 6.87
N ARG A 32 6.23 7.47 7.24
CA ARG A 32 6.27 6.31 8.15
C ARG A 32 6.89 5.08 7.52
N SER A 33 6.60 4.83 6.24
CA SER A 33 7.14 3.70 5.48
C SER A 33 8.65 3.84 5.28
N MET A 34 9.13 5.04 4.93
CA MET A 34 10.55 5.34 4.85
C MET A 34 11.23 5.18 6.22
N HIS A 35 10.65 5.76 7.28
CA HIS A 35 11.19 5.64 8.64
C HIS A 35 11.34 4.19 9.10
N ALA A 36 10.38 3.32 8.74
CA ALA A 36 10.44 1.90 9.04
C ALA A 36 11.55 1.19 8.24
N ALA A 37 11.64 1.42 6.92
CA ALA A 37 12.64 0.80 6.06
C ALA A 37 14.09 1.22 6.41
N ASP A 38 14.28 2.45 6.92
CA ASP A 38 15.58 2.92 7.41
C ASP A 38 16.04 2.21 8.70
N ARG A 39 15.10 1.68 9.49
CA ARG A 39 15.38 1.12 10.83
C ARG A 39 15.24 -0.39 10.91
N ILE A 40 14.60 -1.02 9.93
CA ILE A 40 14.44 -2.46 9.82
C ILE A 40 15.41 -2.94 8.73
N PRO A 41 16.57 -3.54 9.08
CA PRO A 41 17.65 -3.81 8.11
C PRO A 41 17.20 -4.63 6.89
N GLU A 42 16.28 -5.58 7.11
CA GLU A 42 15.75 -6.49 6.09
C GLU A 42 14.58 -5.93 5.27
N LEU A 43 14.16 -4.68 5.52
CA LEU A 43 13.02 -4.04 4.85
C LEU A 43 13.48 -2.99 3.84
N GLU A 44 13.05 -3.12 2.59
CA GLU A 44 13.19 -2.06 1.58
C GLU A 44 11.88 -1.30 1.40
N TYR A 45 11.98 -0.05 0.97
CA TYR A 45 10.84 0.81 0.67
C TYR A 45 10.76 1.08 -0.83
N VAL A 46 9.57 0.94 -1.39
CA VAL A 46 9.26 1.25 -2.78
C VAL A 46 8.03 2.15 -2.84
N SER A 47 8.12 3.25 -3.58
CA SER A 47 7.00 4.17 -3.81
C SER A 47 6.37 3.92 -5.17
N VAL A 48 5.10 3.52 -5.21
CA VAL A 48 4.35 3.29 -6.45
C VAL A 48 4.29 4.57 -7.29
N SER A 49 4.09 5.72 -6.66
CA SER A 49 4.02 7.00 -7.37
C SER A 49 5.35 7.43 -7.99
N GLN A 50 6.48 7.14 -7.33
CA GLN A 50 7.81 7.39 -7.90
C GLN A 50 8.13 6.45 -9.06
N LEU A 51 7.79 5.17 -8.94
CA LEU A 51 7.93 4.20 -10.02
C LEU A 51 7.08 4.59 -11.23
N LEU A 52 5.82 4.94 -11.00
CA LEU A 52 4.90 5.41 -12.04
C LEU A 52 5.47 6.63 -12.76
N LYS A 53 5.95 7.63 -12.01
CA LYS A 53 6.56 8.84 -12.59
C LYS A 53 7.80 8.49 -13.43
N ALA A 54 8.67 7.62 -12.93
CA ALA A 54 9.87 7.18 -13.64
C ALA A 54 9.56 6.39 -14.92
N ALA A 55 8.45 5.66 -14.92
CA ALA A 55 7.96 4.88 -16.06
C ALA A 55 7.10 5.70 -17.05
N GLY A 56 6.99 7.02 -16.88
CA GLY A 56 6.25 7.89 -17.80
C GLY A 56 4.73 7.91 -17.58
N GLY A 57 4.26 7.65 -16.35
CA GLY A 57 2.85 7.72 -15.99
C GLY A 57 2.21 9.10 -16.22
N ILE A 58 0.90 9.09 -16.43
CA ILE A 58 0.08 10.26 -16.74
C ILE A 58 -0.22 11.02 -15.44
N LEU A 59 0.35 12.22 -15.29
CA LEU A 59 0.18 13.06 -14.09
C LEU A 59 -0.10 14.52 -14.50
N PRO A 60 -1.11 15.20 -13.93
CA PRO A 60 -2.09 14.70 -12.96
C PRO A 60 -3.05 13.67 -13.58
N VAL A 61 -3.65 12.82 -12.74
CA VAL A 61 -4.68 11.85 -13.16
C VAL A 61 -6.01 12.59 -13.30
N ILE A 62 -6.42 12.85 -14.54
CA ILE A 62 -7.64 13.64 -14.83
C ILE A 62 -8.83 12.69 -14.93
N THR A 63 -8.71 11.65 -15.74
CA THR A 63 -9.79 10.72 -16.05
C THR A 63 -9.62 9.36 -15.36
N LEU A 64 -10.70 8.59 -15.28
CA LEU A 64 -10.65 7.19 -14.84
C LEU A 64 -9.77 6.35 -15.76
N ALA A 65 -9.75 6.64 -17.06
CA ALA A 65 -8.92 5.95 -18.05
C ALA A 65 -7.42 6.21 -17.83
N ASP A 66 -7.04 7.43 -17.46
CA ASP A 66 -5.67 7.77 -17.05
C ASP A 66 -5.28 6.95 -15.82
N GLY A 67 -6.19 6.88 -14.84
CA GLY A 67 -6.00 6.11 -13.62
C GLY A 67 -5.76 4.63 -13.91
N LEU A 68 -6.58 4.00 -14.74
CA LEU A 68 -6.42 2.61 -15.15
C LEU A 68 -5.12 2.37 -15.94
N THR A 69 -4.76 3.29 -16.84
CA THR A 69 -3.50 3.24 -17.60
C THR A 69 -2.30 3.30 -16.64
N ASN A 70 -2.34 4.22 -15.68
CA ASN A 70 -1.33 4.34 -14.66
C ASN A 70 -1.19 3.09 -13.80
N GLN A 71 -2.28 2.40 -13.45
CA GLN A 71 -2.18 1.16 -12.69
C GLN A 71 -1.46 0.05 -13.48
N ARG A 72 -1.62 0.01 -14.81
CA ARG A 72 -0.88 -0.97 -15.64
C ARG A 72 0.60 -0.66 -15.67
N ILE A 73 0.95 0.61 -15.92
CA ILE A 73 2.34 1.10 -15.90
C ILE A 73 2.98 0.83 -14.54
N ALA A 74 2.28 1.15 -13.44
CA ALA A 74 2.75 0.92 -12.08
C ALA A 74 2.98 -0.57 -11.79
N THR A 75 2.08 -1.44 -12.25
CA THR A 75 2.22 -2.90 -12.11
C THR A 75 3.46 -3.41 -12.83
N GLU A 76 3.66 -3.01 -14.09
CA GLU A 76 4.82 -3.40 -14.88
C GLU A 76 6.13 -2.88 -14.26
N ALA A 77 6.15 -1.62 -13.82
CA ALA A 77 7.30 -1.01 -13.18
C ALA A 77 7.65 -1.71 -11.85
N LEU A 78 6.64 -2.05 -11.05
CA LEU A 78 6.87 -2.77 -9.78
C LEU A 78 7.32 -4.22 -10.01
N ARG A 79 6.80 -4.89 -11.03
CA ARG A 79 7.24 -6.24 -11.43
C ARG A 79 8.69 -6.24 -11.90
N ALA A 80 9.10 -5.22 -12.63
CA ALA A 80 10.48 -5.04 -13.10
C ALA A 80 11.43 -4.54 -11.99
N TYR A 81 10.91 -4.09 -10.85
CA TYR A 81 11.73 -3.51 -9.79
C TYR A 81 12.53 -4.59 -9.04
N PRO A 82 13.88 -4.56 -9.09
CA PRO A 82 14.70 -5.57 -8.43
C PRO A 82 14.62 -5.44 -6.91
N ARG A 83 14.28 -6.53 -6.23
CA ARG A 83 14.27 -6.59 -4.75
C ARG A 83 15.70 -6.76 -4.23
N SER A 84 16.13 -5.83 -3.39
CA SER A 84 17.45 -5.83 -2.76
C SER A 84 17.45 -6.42 -1.35
N LYS A 85 16.29 -6.40 -0.68
CA LYS A 85 16.13 -6.91 0.69
C LYS A 85 15.08 -8.01 0.78
N LYS A 86 15.06 -8.72 1.92
CA LYS A 86 14.16 -9.85 2.18
C LYS A 86 12.69 -9.42 2.17
N ASN A 87 12.37 -8.31 2.83
CA ASN A 87 11.02 -7.77 2.97
C ASN A 87 10.91 -6.46 2.20
N GLN A 88 9.70 -6.13 1.72
CA GLN A 88 9.45 -4.93 0.93
C GLN A 88 8.17 -4.24 1.37
N ILE A 89 8.23 -2.92 1.61
CA ILE A 89 7.05 -2.05 1.63
C ILE A 89 6.80 -1.55 0.21
N VAL A 90 5.56 -1.64 -0.23
CA VAL A 90 5.02 -0.97 -1.42
C VAL A 90 4.06 0.12 -0.92
N ASP A 91 4.50 1.38 -1.01
CA ASP A 91 3.70 2.56 -0.64
C ASP A 91 2.89 3.04 -1.85
N GLY A 92 1.57 2.91 -1.73
CA GLY A 92 0.62 3.22 -2.79
C GLY A 92 -0.73 3.63 -2.23
N HIS A 93 -1.73 3.67 -3.09
CA HIS A 93 -3.10 4.00 -2.72
C HIS A 93 -4.01 2.83 -3.05
N ALA A 94 -5.05 2.60 -2.23
CA ALA A 94 -6.16 1.73 -2.63
C ALA A 94 -7.26 2.53 -3.38
N LEU A 95 -7.20 3.86 -3.26
CA LEU A 95 -8.09 4.83 -3.89
C LEU A 95 -7.27 5.94 -4.58
N VAL A 96 -7.46 6.15 -5.87
CA VAL A 96 -6.87 7.27 -6.61
C VAL A 96 -7.94 8.33 -6.85
N GLU A 97 -7.64 9.56 -6.45
CA GLU A 97 -8.50 10.72 -6.70
C GLU A 97 -8.29 11.20 -8.14
N THR A 98 -9.37 11.28 -8.93
CA THR A 98 -9.37 11.84 -10.29
C THR A 98 -10.39 13.00 -10.37
N LEU A 99 -10.37 13.78 -11.45
CA LEU A 99 -11.39 14.83 -11.66
C LEU A 99 -12.78 14.25 -12.00
N GLU A 100 -12.84 13.01 -12.50
CA GLU A 100 -14.08 12.27 -12.73
C GLU A 100 -14.60 11.56 -11.46
N GLY A 101 -13.88 11.68 -10.35
CA GLY A 101 -14.20 11.05 -9.07
C GLY A 101 -13.17 10.03 -8.60
N PRO A 102 -13.43 9.35 -7.47
CA PRO A 102 -12.52 8.35 -6.95
C PRO A 102 -12.48 7.08 -7.82
N LEU A 103 -11.28 6.67 -8.21
CA LEU A 103 -11.00 5.37 -8.81
C LEU A 103 -10.47 4.40 -7.75
N LEU A 104 -11.19 3.31 -7.52
CA LEU A 104 -10.65 2.17 -6.78
C LEU A 104 -9.53 1.50 -7.59
N VAL A 105 -8.41 1.20 -6.94
CA VAL A 105 -7.34 0.45 -7.59
C VAL A 105 -7.87 -0.95 -7.92
N PRO A 106 -7.79 -1.40 -9.19
CA PRO A 106 -8.39 -2.67 -9.59
C PRO A 106 -7.75 -3.89 -8.93
N ASP A 107 -8.53 -4.95 -8.74
CA ASP A 107 -8.06 -6.20 -8.13
C ASP A 107 -6.85 -6.81 -8.83
N TRP A 108 -6.79 -6.74 -10.17
CA TRP A 108 -5.68 -7.28 -10.95
C TRP A 108 -4.34 -6.61 -10.61
N PHE A 109 -4.33 -5.36 -10.15
CA PHE A 109 -3.11 -4.72 -9.65
C PHE A 109 -2.61 -5.51 -8.44
N PHE A 110 -3.50 -5.80 -7.50
CA PHE A 110 -3.15 -6.50 -6.27
C PHE A 110 -2.85 -7.98 -6.47
N ASP A 111 -3.48 -8.62 -7.44
CA ASP A 111 -3.18 -10.00 -7.82
C ASP A 111 -1.74 -10.13 -8.34
N GLU A 112 -1.29 -9.15 -9.12
CA GLU A 112 0.08 -9.10 -9.66
C GLU A 112 1.11 -8.72 -8.60
N ILE A 113 0.80 -7.77 -7.71
CA ILE A 113 1.74 -7.42 -6.63
C ILE A 113 1.79 -8.50 -5.54
N ALA A 114 0.72 -9.28 -5.34
CA ALA A 114 0.58 -10.32 -4.33
C ALA A 114 1.12 -9.91 -2.94
N PRO A 115 0.47 -8.96 -2.24
CA PRO A 115 0.91 -8.54 -0.92
C PRO A 115 0.56 -9.60 0.14
N ASP A 116 1.43 -9.82 1.11
CA ASP A 116 1.21 -10.73 2.25
C ASP A 116 0.51 -10.03 3.44
N LEU A 117 0.56 -8.69 3.45
CA LEU A 117 0.00 -7.84 4.48
C LEU A 117 -0.48 -6.54 3.86
N LEU A 118 -1.70 -6.13 4.22
CA LEU A 118 -2.22 -4.81 3.92
C LEU A 118 -2.15 -3.94 5.17
N VAL A 119 -1.61 -2.73 5.05
CA VAL A 119 -1.61 -1.72 6.11
C VAL A 119 -2.39 -0.51 5.63
N HIS A 120 -3.41 -0.11 6.36
CA HIS A 120 -4.17 1.10 6.06
C HIS A 120 -3.83 2.18 7.10
N VAL A 121 -3.13 3.23 6.65
CA VAL A 121 -2.79 4.40 7.48
C VAL A 121 -3.90 5.43 7.36
N ARG A 122 -4.60 5.65 8.46
CA ARG A 122 -5.67 6.64 8.59
C ARG A 122 -5.17 7.83 9.39
N ASP A 123 -5.79 8.97 9.17
CA ASP A 123 -5.55 10.20 9.92
C ASP A 123 -6.86 11.01 9.94
N ASP A 124 -6.93 12.03 10.78
CA ASP A 124 -8.15 12.81 10.91
C ASP A 124 -8.38 13.65 9.63
N PRO A 125 -9.62 13.72 9.10
CA PRO A 125 -9.93 14.48 7.89
C PRO A 125 -9.45 15.93 7.93
N GLU A 126 -9.54 16.59 9.09
CA GLU A 126 -9.05 17.94 9.32
C GLU A 126 -7.52 18.03 9.17
N GLN A 127 -6.79 17.05 9.68
CA GLN A 127 -5.33 16.99 9.58
C GLN A 127 -4.87 16.68 8.16
N ILE A 128 -5.59 15.81 7.44
CA ILE A 128 -5.35 15.56 6.03
C ILE A 128 -5.61 16.83 5.22
N LEU A 129 -6.74 17.50 5.47
CA LEU A 129 -7.10 18.73 4.77
C LEU A 129 -6.07 19.84 5.04
N ALA A 130 -5.65 20.04 6.29
CA ALA A 130 -4.62 21.02 6.66
C ALA A 130 -3.30 20.79 5.91
N ARG A 131 -2.91 19.52 5.71
CA ARG A 131 -1.71 19.15 4.92
C ARG A 131 -1.91 19.28 3.40
N ARG A 132 -3.15 19.32 2.92
CA ARG A 132 -3.52 19.51 1.50
C ARG A 132 -3.69 20.97 1.12
N ALA A 133 -4.14 21.84 2.04
CA ALA A 133 -4.44 23.25 1.81
C ALA A 133 -3.26 24.07 1.26
N LEU A 134 -2.04 23.52 1.30
CA LEU A 134 -0.86 24.04 0.60
C LEU A 134 -0.86 23.75 -0.93
N GLY A 135 -1.96 23.24 -1.50
CA GLY A 135 -2.09 22.85 -2.91
C GLY A 135 -3.53 22.89 -3.47
N THR A 136 -3.63 22.84 -4.80
CA THR A 136 -4.72 23.28 -5.70
C THR A 136 -6.09 22.58 -5.63
N ASN A 137 -6.38 21.68 -4.67
CA ASN A 137 -7.66 20.98 -4.62
C ASN A 137 -8.52 21.44 -3.43
N SER A 138 -9.67 22.04 -3.73
CA SER A 138 -10.65 22.55 -2.77
C SER A 138 -11.52 21.43 -2.17
N HIS A 139 -10.91 20.46 -1.49
CA HIS A 139 -11.69 19.51 -0.71
C HIS A 139 -12.20 20.15 0.58
N THR A 140 -13.35 19.70 1.04
CA THR A 140 -13.93 19.97 2.35
C THR A 140 -13.64 18.83 3.32
N VAL A 141 -13.77 19.06 4.62
CA VAL A 141 -13.61 18.01 5.65
C VAL A 141 -14.56 16.82 5.40
N PRO A 142 -15.87 17.01 5.09
CA PRO A 142 -16.76 15.91 4.75
C PRO A 142 -16.33 15.11 3.52
N GLU A 143 -15.79 15.76 2.49
CA GLU A 143 -15.29 15.05 1.29
C GLU A 143 -14.07 14.20 1.62
N ILE A 144 -13.13 14.71 2.42
CA ILE A 144 -11.97 13.92 2.89
C ILE A 144 -12.43 12.74 3.75
N ALA A 145 -13.43 12.94 4.60
CA ALA A 145 -14.01 11.87 5.41
C ALA A 145 -14.66 10.80 4.53
N ALA A 146 -15.42 11.19 3.50
CA ALA A 146 -16.03 10.27 2.54
C ALA A 146 -14.98 9.48 1.77
N LEU A 147 -13.93 10.14 1.25
CA LEU A 147 -12.83 9.47 0.54
C LEU A 147 -12.09 8.48 1.45
N THR A 148 -11.87 8.84 2.71
CA THR A 148 -11.25 7.95 3.71
C THR A 148 -12.12 6.73 4.00
N ALA A 149 -13.44 6.90 4.08
CA ALA A 149 -14.38 5.80 4.26
C ALA A 149 -14.38 4.84 3.05
N ILE A 150 -14.36 5.38 1.83
CA ILE A 150 -14.27 4.58 0.60
C ILE A 150 -12.94 3.80 0.56
N GLU A 151 -11.81 4.44 0.86
CA GLU A 151 -10.51 3.77 0.88
C GLU A 151 -10.44 2.70 1.98
N GLN A 152 -11.04 2.94 3.15
CA GLN A 152 -11.14 1.94 4.21
C GLN A 152 -11.91 0.71 3.74
N ALA A 153 -13.10 0.89 3.18
CA ALA A 153 -13.91 -0.21 2.68
C ALA A 153 -13.19 -0.99 1.57
N ALA A 154 -12.47 -0.29 0.68
CA ALA A 154 -11.65 -0.91 -0.34
C ALA A 154 -10.54 -1.80 0.25
N CYS A 155 -9.85 -1.31 1.29
CA CYS A 155 -8.82 -2.10 1.97
C CYS A 155 -9.40 -3.33 2.67
N GLU A 156 -10.57 -3.20 3.32
CA GLU A 156 -11.25 -4.32 4.00
C GLU A 156 -11.67 -5.40 3.00
N LEU A 157 -12.31 -5.00 1.89
CA LEU A 157 -12.70 -5.92 0.82
C LEU A 157 -11.50 -6.60 0.18
N LEU A 158 -10.43 -5.85 -0.09
CA LEU A 158 -9.20 -6.38 -0.68
C LEU A 158 -8.54 -7.41 0.24
N ALA A 159 -8.38 -7.09 1.52
CA ALA A 159 -7.78 -8.01 2.48
C ALA A 159 -8.61 -9.30 2.62
N ALA A 160 -9.94 -9.18 2.67
CA ALA A 160 -10.84 -10.34 2.69
C ALA A 160 -10.74 -11.17 1.40
N ARG A 161 -10.71 -10.53 0.23
CA ARG A 161 -10.59 -11.19 -1.07
C ARG A 161 -9.29 -11.99 -1.20
N LEU A 162 -8.17 -11.38 -0.78
CA LEU A 162 -6.84 -12.00 -0.86
C LEU A 162 -6.57 -13.00 0.28
N GLY A 163 -7.42 -13.02 1.32
CA GLY A 163 -7.19 -13.85 2.51
C GLY A 163 -5.97 -13.42 3.32
N ILE A 164 -5.62 -12.12 3.29
CA ILE A 164 -4.44 -11.57 3.97
C ILE A 164 -4.84 -10.70 5.16
N PRO A 165 -3.97 -10.57 6.18
CA PRO A 165 -4.24 -9.67 7.30
C PRO A 165 -4.33 -8.21 6.85
N LEU A 166 -5.30 -7.48 7.42
CA LEU A 166 -5.36 -6.03 7.38
C LEU A 166 -4.93 -5.45 8.74
N LEU A 167 -3.98 -4.53 8.71
CA LEU A 167 -3.57 -3.72 9.84
C LEU A 167 -4.01 -2.27 9.62
N ALA A 168 -5.18 -1.91 10.15
CA ALA A 168 -5.65 -0.53 10.16
C ALA A 168 -5.02 0.24 11.34
N ILE A 169 -4.35 1.36 11.06
CA ILE A 169 -3.69 2.18 12.08
C ILE A 169 -4.13 3.62 11.92
N HIS A 170 -4.63 4.22 12.99
CA HIS A 170 -5.06 5.62 13.01
C HIS A 170 -3.97 6.49 13.64
N ALA A 171 -3.59 7.55 12.92
CA ALA A 171 -2.59 8.55 13.30
C ALA A 171 -1.34 8.00 14.02
N PRO A 172 -0.69 6.92 13.54
CA PRO A 172 0.42 6.33 14.30
C PRO A 172 1.61 7.28 14.38
N THR A 173 2.36 7.21 15.48
CA THR A 173 3.71 7.78 15.51
C THR A 173 4.64 6.99 14.56
N LEU A 174 5.77 7.57 14.18
CA LEU A 174 6.77 6.90 13.34
C LEU A 174 7.22 5.56 13.96
N ASP A 175 7.47 5.55 15.27
CA ASP A 175 7.91 4.34 15.97
C ASP A 175 6.79 3.36 16.26
N GLU A 176 5.54 3.81 16.44
CA GLU A 176 4.41 2.90 16.53
C GLU A 176 4.22 2.13 15.23
N PHE A 177 4.25 2.83 14.09
CA PHE A 177 4.16 2.21 12.77
C PHE A 177 5.27 1.18 12.57
N ARG A 178 6.53 1.56 12.84
CA ARG A 178 7.70 0.67 12.77
C ARG A 178 7.52 -0.58 13.64
N ARG A 179 7.21 -0.41 14.93
CA ARG A 179 7.07 -1.54 15.88
C ARG A 179 5.96 -2.49 15.48
N LYS A 180 4.84 -1.98 14.95
CA LYS A 180 3.75 -2.83 14.46
C LYS A 180 4.17 -3.65 13.25
N LEU A 181 4.96 -3.09 12.34
CA LEU A 181 5.54 -3.83 11.21
C LEU A 181 6.56 -4.88 11.66
N GLU A 182 7.49 -4.52 12.55
CA GLU A 182 8.51 -5.45 13.08
C GLU A 182 7.89 -6.69 13.68
N ARG A 183 6.83 -6.54 14.47
CA ARG A 183 6.09 -7.68 15.04
C ARG A 183 5.58 -8.64 13.97
N ARG A 184 5.15 -8.12 12.80
CA ARG A 184 4.67 -8.96 11.70
C ARG A 184 5.79 -9.75 11.03
N PHE A 185 6.99 -9.19 10.94
CA PHE A 185 8.15 -9.90 10.41
C PHE A 185 8.69 -10.95 11.41
N SER A 186 8.60 -10.70 12.72
CA SER A 186 9.03 -11.65 13.75
C SER A 186 8.05 -12.77 14.03
N SER A 187 6.74 -12.56 13.86
CA SER A 187 5.71 -13.60 14.09
C SER A 187 5.57 -14.63 12.97
N GLY A 188 6.38 -14.52 11.91
CA GLY A 188 6.47 -15.51 10.83
C GLY A 188 7.60 -16.54 11.01
N GLN A 189 8.27 -16.55 12.16
CA GLN A 189 9.20 -17.58 12.62
C GLN A 189 8.51 -18.58 13.55
#